data_AF-A0A7W1GUB4-F1
#
_entry.id   AF-A0A7W1GUB4-F1
#
_cell.length_a   1.000
_cell.length_b   1.000
_cell.length_c   1.000
_cell.angle_alpha   90.00
_cell.angle_beta   90.00
_cell.angle_gamma   90.00
#
_symmetry.space_group_name_H-M   'P 1'
#
loop_
_entity.id
_entity.type
_entity.pdbx_description
1 polymer ?
#
loop_
_entity_poly.entity_id
_entity_poly.type
_entity_poly.pdbx_seq_one_letter_code
_entity_poly.pdbx_strand_id
1 'polypeptide(L)'
;MASIDRYLSSHIQKSYATTETRQKLSNQDLLIANLEKGILLADRIEPRINWKLRIVKEQGSKVESGSTPQLKVVFEKDNFQVFGRLKFIKTLNEAIVYDRMQATKDPLCAYVPKYLGVLDSKGKMIDLRKEIEELGEKAVLEKYKPGYIILGDLLKEFETGPTIRGNVQDFKFAKPSLLGNDDEVQKHKQSIHNSAYKSFRNYFLGSSGCSFAHQGPIKGGWTMWIINSIRRFFSIRNTKSELRKNFENMEVPELTQNIRSLIKFKNAIRDSNFTSADSSLLFIPTTTTRNGRVRNNIEIRMIDFSHGMRKGEGIDGFDQMQEDMANSIQELIELMRESYLSKTNSTKRMYRNT
;
A
#
# COMPACT_ATOMS: atom_id res chain seq x y z
N MET A 1 -34.97 21.90 12.92
CA MET A 1 -34.01 21.75 11.80
C MET A 1 -33.21 23.03 11.68
N ALA A 2 -32.00 23.06 12.24
CA ALA A 2 -31.08 24.19 12.09
C ALA A 2 -30.14 23.90 10.91
N SER A 3 -29.99 24.87 9.99
CA SER A 3 -29.30 24.68 8.72
C SER A 3 -27.80 24.42 8.87
N ILE A 4 -27.31 23.55 7.98
CA ILE A 4 -25.92 23.13 7.78
C ILE A 4 -24.95 24.31 7.59
N ASP A 5 -25.46 25.48 7.20
CA ASP A 5 -24.67 26.70 7.01
C ASP A 5 -23.96 27.15 8.29
N ARG A 6 -24.55 26.90 9.46
CA ARG A 6 -23.93 27.29 10.75
C ARG A 6 -22.70 26.46 11.11
N TYR A 7 -22.58 25.23 10.59
CA TYR A 7 -21.41 24.38 10.82
C TYR A 7 -20.22 24.83 9.93
N LEU A 8 -20.51 25.18 8.67
CA LEU A 8 -19.50 25.61 7.70
C LEU A 8 -18.87 26.98 8.02
N SER A 9 -19.63 27.93 8.57
CA SER A 9 -19.08 29.24 8.93
C SER A 9 -18.14 29.22 10.14
N SER A 10 -18.24 28.23 11.03
CA SER A 10 -17.44 28.20 12.28
C SER A 10 -16.06 27.55 12.13
N HIS A 11 -15.87 26.67 11.14
CA HIS A 11 -14.61 25.90 10.96
C HIS A 11 -13.68 26.46 9.89
N ILE A 12 -14.12 27.42 9.08
CA ILE A 12 -13.29 28.06 8.03
C ILE A 12 -12.48 29.25 8.61
N GLN A 13 -12.85 29.80 9.77
CA GLN A 13 -12.10 30.85 10.44
C GLN A 13 -11.30 30.33 11.64
N LYS A 14 -10.17 29.66 11.36
CA LYS A 14 -8.90 29.74 12.10
C LYS A 14 -8.02 28.54 11.74
N SER A 15 -6.98 28.78 10.94
CA SER A 15 -5.59 28.35 11.17
C SER A 15 -4.78 28.23 9.87
N TYR A 16 -3.52 28.63 9.96
CA TYR A 16 -2.59 28.83 8.86
C TYR A 16 -2.06 27.49 8.34
N ALA A 17 -2.38 27.15 7.09
CA ALA A 17 -1.77 26.06 6.34
C ALA A 17 -1.49 26.53 4.91
N THR A 18 -0.35 26.15 4.35
CA THR A 18 0.07 26.50 2.99
C THR A 18 -0.91 25.97 1.93
N THR A 19 -0.92 26.60 0.77
CA THR A 19 -1.86 26.37 -0.36
C THR A 19 -2.01 24.89 -0.75
N GLU A 20 -0.94 24.09 -0.64
CA GLU A 20 -0.94 22.65 -0.94
C GLU A 20 -1.69 21.80 0.10
N THR A 21 -1.63 22.19 1.37
CA THR A 21 -2.34 21.50 2.48
C THR A 21 -3.80 21.93 2.51
N ARG A 22 -4.08 23.20 2.15
CA ARG A 22 -5.44 23.67 1.85
C ARG A 22 -6.05 22.89 0.69
N GLN A 23 -5.31 22.61 -0.38
CA GLN A 23 -5.79 21.79 -1.51
C GLN A 23 -6.09 20.35 -1.11
N LYS A 24 -5.24 19.70 -0.29
CA LYS A 24 -5.47 18.32 0.16
C LYS A 24 -6.65 18.19 1.12
N LEU A 25 -6.78 19.10 2.09
CA LEU A 25 -7.91 19.14 3.02
C LEU A 25 -9.20 19.55 2.30
N SER A 26 -9.16 20.56 1.42
CA SER A 26 -10.31 20.95 0.61
C SER A 26 -10.75 19.83 -0.31
N ASN A 27 -9.84 19.00 -0.83
CA ASN A 27 -10.19 17.85 -1.66
C ASN A 27 -10.83 16.72 -0.85
N GLN A 28 -10.41 16.47 0.40
CA GLN A 28 -11.09 15.50 1.27
C GLN A 28 -12.48 15.98 1.71
N ASP A 29 -12.63 17.25 2.05
CA ASP A 29 -13.91 17.82 2.46
C ASP A 29 -14.85 18.00 1.26
N LEU A 30 -14.34 18.39 0.07
CA LEU A 30 -15.10 18.31 -1.18
C LEU A 30 -15.45 16.86 -1.54
N LEU A 31 -14.56 15.89 -1.27
CA LEU A 31 -14.82 14.47 -1.54
C LEU A 31 -15.96 13.97 -0.66
N ILE A 32 -15.91 14.24 0.64
CA ILE A 32 -17.00 13.89 1.55
C ILE A 32 -18.28 14.61 1.12
N ALA A 33 -18.22 15.91 0.83
CA ALA A 33 -19.39 16.68 0.40
C ALA A 33 -19.93 16.24 -0.98
N ASN A 34 -19.09 15.85 -1.94
CA ASN A 34 -19.49 15.40 -3.27
C ASN A 34 -19.98 13.95 -3.25
N LEU A 35 -19.39 13.08 -2.42
CA LEU A 35 -19.90 11.73 -2.19
C LEU A 35 -21.24 11.80 -1.43
N GLU A 36 -21.35 12.62 -0.38
CA GLU A 36 -22.59 12.82 0.37
C GLU A 36 -23.70 13.46 -0.50
N LYS A 37 -23.35 14.35 -1.44
CA LYS A 37 -24.30 14.94 -2.41
C LYS A 37 -24.56 14.04 -3.64
N GLY A 38 -23.73 13.04 -3.90
CA GLY A 38 -23.63 12.35 -5.20
C GLY A 38 -23.87 10.84 -5.19
N ILE A 39 -24.26 10.21 -4.08
CA ILE A 39 -24.56 8.77 -4.06
C ILE A 39 -25.92 8.49 -4.73
N LEU A 40 -25.89 8.47 -6.05
CA LEU A 40 -26.62 7.54 -6.92
C LEU A 40 -25.54 6.84 -7.74
N LEU A 41 -25.05 5.70 -7.26
CA LEU A 41 -23.97 4.97 -7.92
C LEU A 41 -24.52 3.97 -8.94
N ALA A 42 -24.18 4.30 -10.19
CA ALA A 42 -23.86 3.46 -11.34
C ALA A 42 -24.88 2.42 -11.82
N ASP A 43 -25.53 2.76 -12.94
CA ASP A 43 -25.84 1.79 -13.99
C ASP A 43 -24.54 1.12 -14.48
N ARG A 44 -24.51 -0.23 -14.45
CA ARG A 44 -23.60 -1.14 -15.19
C ARG A 44 -22.38 -1.73 -14.49
N ILE A 45 -22.54 -2.20 -13.25
CA ILE A 45 -22.07 -3.54 -12.90
C ILE A 45 -23.27 -4.46 -13.15
N GLU A 46 -23.44 -4.93 -14.38
CA GLU A 46 -24.73 -5.38 -14.97
C GLU A 46 -25.79 -4.26 -15.05
N PRO A 47 -26.59 -4.18 -16.13
CA PRO A 47 -27.60 -3.13 -16.24
C PRO A 47 -28.66 -3.35 -15.16
N ARG A 48 -28.83 -2.36 -14.27
CA ARG A 48 -29.81 -2.28 -13.15
C ARG A 48 -29.40 -2.85 -11.78
N ILE A 49 -28.26 -2.44 -11.23
CA ILE A 49 -27.87 -2.84 -9.88
C ILE A 49 -27.29 -1.66 -9.09
N ASN A 50 -28.14 -1.00 -8.30
CA ASN A 50 -27.78 0.13 -7.44
C ASN A 50 -26.92 -0.32 -6.24
N TRP A 51 -25.60 -0.20 -6.35
CA TRP A 51 -24.71 -0.33 -5.19
C TRP A 51 -24.70 0.97 -4.38
N LYS A 52 -24.88 0.89 -3.06
CA LYS A 52 -24.77 2.06 -2.17
C LYS A 52 -23.37 2.13 -1.59
N LEU A 53 -22.66 3.23 -1.83
CA LEU A 53 -21.37 3.52 -1.19
C LEU A 53 -21.60 4.22 0.14
N ARG A 54 -20.97 3.73 1.20
CA ARG A 54 -20.97 4.35 2.52
C ARG A 54 -19.54 4.57 2.98
N ILE A 55 -19.19 5.81 3.33
CA ILE A 55 -17.92 6.13 3.99
C ILE A 55 -18.04 5.73 5.46
N VAL A 56 -17.07 4.97 5.96
CA VAL A 56 -17.02 4.56 7.36
C VAL A 56 -16.07 5.50 8.11
N LYS A 57 -16.62 6.25 9.08
CA LYS A 57 -15.80 7.02 10.02
C LYS A 57 -15.08 6.04 10.96
N GLU A 58 -13.76 6.09 11.02
CA GLU A 58 -13.00 5.29 11.98
C GLU A 58 -13.26 5.80 13.40
N GLN A 59 -13.76 4.91 14.27
CA GLN A 59 -13.62 5.04 15.72
C GLN A 59 -12.45 4.15 16.14
N GLY A 60 -11.35 4.75 16.62
CA GLY A 60 -10.21 4.01 17.19
C GLY A 60 -9.06 3.78 16.20
N SER A 61 -7.87 4.20 16.62
CA SER A 61 -6.64 4.23 15.83
C SER A 61 -5.96 2.86 15.72
N LYS A 62 -6.24 2.11 14.65
CA LYS A 62 -5.24 1.23 14.03
C LYS A 62 -4.90 1.84 12.67
N VAL A 63 -4.15 2.93 12.72
CA VAL A 63 -3.79 3.75 11.55
C VAL A 63 -2.84 2.94 10.68
N GLU A 64 -3.23 2.66 9.44
CA GLU A 64 -2.32 2.14 8.41
C GLU A 64 -1.19 3.15 8.19
N SER A 65 0.05 2.69 8.30
CA SER A 65 1.21 3.49 7.93
C SER A 65 1.19 3.72 6.41
N GLY A 66 0.94 4.95 5.99
CA GLY A 66 0.97 5.38 4.60
C GLY A 66 0.92 6.90 4.51
N SER A 67 1.56 7.47 3.48
CA SER A 67 1.64 8.93 3.31
C SER A 67 0.40 9.56 2.66
N THR A 68 -0.47 8.73 2.07
CA THR A 68 -1.68 9.18 1.37
C THR A 68 -2.91 8.85 2.20
N PRO A 69 -3.80 9.82 2.48
CA PRO A 69 -5.05 9.55 3.18
C PRO A 69 -5.89 8.53 2.41
N GLN A 70 -6.33 7.48 3.10
CA GLN A 70 -7.24 6.48 2.56
C GLN A 70 -8.55 6.51 3.35
N LEU A 71 -9.69 6.49 2.66
CA LEU A 71 -11.00 6.41 3.31
C LEU A 71 -11.47 4.96 3.31
N LYS A 72 -11.95 4.48 4.46
CA LYS A 72 -12.71 3.23 4.54
C LYS A 72 -14.06 3.41 3.89
N VAL A 73 -14.39 2.49 3.00
CA VAL A 73 -15.65 2.48 2.26
C VAL A 73 -16.29 1.10 2.31
N VAL A 74 -17.62 1.08 2.32
CA VAL A 74 -18.43 -0.13 2.17
C VAL A 74 -19.32 0.05 0.95
N PHE A 75 -19.27 -0.90 0.04
CA PHE A 75 -20.19 -1.04 -1.06
C PHE A 75 -21.25 -2.04 -0.64
N GLU A 76 -22.47 -1.57 -0.49
CA GLU A 76 -23.61 -2.36 -0.03
C GLU A 76 -24.55 -2.61 -1.22
N LYS A 77 -24.96 -3.86 -1.40
CA LYS A 77 -26.01 -4.24 -2.33
C LYS A 77 -26.83 -5.35 -1.69
N ASP A 78 -28.12 -5.11 -1.50
CA ASP A 78 -29.01 -6.02 -0.78
C ASP A 78 -28.40 -6.41 0.59
N ASN A 79 -28.14 -7.70 0.83
CA ASN A 79 -27.47 -8.21 2.02
C ASN A 79 -25.96 -8.46 1.83
N PHE A 80 -25.38 -8.03 0.70
CA PHE A 80 -23.97 -8.18 0.39
C PHE A 80 -23.20 -6.90 0.68
N GLN A 81 -22.05 -7.05 1.34
CA GLN A 81 -21.15 -5.95 1.65
C GLN A 81 -19.75 -6.25 1.12
N VAL A 82 -19.19 -5.31 0.38
CA VAL A 82 -17.79 -5.33 -0.05
C VAL A 82 -17.07 -4.18 0.64
N PHE A 83 -16.02 -4.50 1.38
CA PHE A 83 -15.22 -3.53 2.13
C PHE A 83 -14.01 -3.11 1.30
N GLY A 84 -13.80 -1.80 1.20
CA GLY A 84 -12.73 -1.23 0.41
C GLY A 84 -12.06 -0.03 1.05
N ARG A 85 -11.01 0.41 0.37
CA ARG A 85 -10.25 1.62 0.62
C ARG A 85 -10.30 2.50 -0.62
N LEU A 86 -10.68 3.75 -0.40
CA LEU A 86 -10.62 4.78 -1.42
C LEU A 86 -9.30 5.54 -1.26
N LYS A 87 -8.41 5.39 -2.24
CA LYS A 87 -7.10 6.06 -2.27
C LYS A 87 -7.09 7.08 -3.40
N PHE A 88 -6.73 8.32 -3.07
CA PHE A 88 -6.52 9.35 -4.09
C PHE A 88 -5.30 9.00 -4.96
N ILE A 89 -5.45 9.08 -6.27
CA ILE A 89 -4.39 8.82 -7.24
C ILE A 89 -4.17 10.04 -8.13
N LYS A 90 -2.90 10.37 -8.39
CA LYS A 90 -2.54 11.49 -9.28
C LYS A 90 -2.74 11.13 -10.75
N THR A 91 -2.53 9.88 -11.11
CA THR A 91 -2.68 9.34 -12.47
C THR A 91 -3.43 8.02 -12.38
N LEU A 92 -4.09 7.61 -13.46
CA LEU A 92 -4.77 6.31 -13.52
C LEU A 92 -3.81 5.12 -13.61
N ASN A 93 -2.49 5.34 -13.68
CA ASN A 93 -1.50 4.28 -13.87
C ASN A 93 -1.63 3.15 -12.85
N GLU A 94 -1.76 3.50 -11.56
CA GLU A 94 -1.93 2.49 -10.51
C GLU A 94 -3.17 1.64 -10.75
N ALA A 95 -4.31 2.26 -11.11
CA ALA A 95 -5.55 1.56 -11.38
C ALA A 95 -5.47 0.66 -12.62
N ILE A 96 -4.78 1.11 -13.67
CA ILE A 96 -4.55 0.33 -14.89
C ILE A 96 -3.70 -0.91 -14.59
N VAL A 97 -2.61 -0.75 -13.84
CA VAL A 97 -1.73 -1.86 -13.43
C VAL A 97 -2.52 -2.90 -12.62
N TYR A 98 -3.31 -2.45 -11.65
CA TYR A 98 -4.18 -3.30 -10.85
C TYR A 98 -5.26 -4.04 -11.68
N ASP A 99 -5.96 -3.35 -12.58
CA ASP A 99 -6.96 -3.99 -13.45
C ASP A 99 -6.32 -5.04 -14.36
N ARG A 100 -5.17 -4.72 -14.96
CA ARG A 100 -4.45 -5.63 -15.87
C ARG A 100 -3.94 -6.86 -15.15
N MET A 101 -3.30 -6.70 -14.00
CA MET A 101 -2.86 -7.83 -13.16
C MET A 101 -4.02 -8.80 -12.91
N GLN A 102 -5.19 -8.29 -12.54
CA GLN A 102 -6.36 -9.13 -12.28
C GLN A 102 -6.94 -9.76 -13.55
N ALA A 103 -7.03 -9.00 -14.64
CA ALA A 103 -7.55 -9.48 -15.91
C ALA A 103 -6.72 -10.64 -16.46
N THR A 104 -5.38 -10.56 -16.31
CA THR A 104 -4.46 -11.60 -16.77
C THR A 104 -4.24 -12.71 -15.74
N LYS A 105 -4.89 -12.65 -14.57
CA LYS A 105 -4.67 -13.57 -13.44
C LYS A 105 -3.19 -13.69 -13.08
N ASP A 106 -2.49 -12.56 -13.05
CA ASP A 106 -1.06 -12.52 -12.81
C ASP A 106 -0.71 -13.11 -11.42
N PRO A 107 0.39 -13.87 -11.27
CA PRO A 107 0.78 -14.46 -9.98
C PRO A 107 0.87 -13.45 -8.83
N LEU A 108 1.22 -12.19 -9.13
CA LEU A 108 1.35 -11.14 -8.12
C LEU A 108 -0.01 -10.74 -7.50
N CYS A 109 -1.14 -11.05 -8.15
CA CYS A 109 -2.49 -10.76 -7.64
C CYS A 109 -2.76 -11.33 -6.25
N ALA A 110 -2.11 -12.44 -5.88
CA ALA A 110 -2.28 -13.04 -4.57
C ALA A 110 -1.65 -12.22 -3.43
N TYR A 111 -0.80 -11.25 -3.76
CA TYR A 111 -0.01 -10.49 -2.79
C TYR A 111 -0.34 -9.00 -2.77
N VAL A 112 -1.29 -8.54 -3.58
CA VAL A 112 -1.69 -7.13 -3.68
C VAL A 112 -3.16 -6.95 -3.28
N PRO A 113 -3.58 -5.74 -2.87
CA PRO A 113 -4.99 -5.45 -2.65
C PRO A 113 -5.85 -5.79 -3.87
N LYS A 114 -7.04 -6.34 -3.63
CA LYS A 114 -8.00 -6.58 -4.70
C LYS A 114 -8.45 -5.26 -5.30
N TYR A 115 -8.21 -5.02 -6.58
CA TYR A 115 -8.85 -3.95 -7.33
C TYR A 115 -10.37 -4.12 -7.38
N LEU A 116 -11.11 -3.07 -7.06
CA LEU A 116 -12.57 -3.03 -7.09
C LEU A 116 -13.10 -2.02 -8.10
N GLY A 117 -12.27 -1.09 -8.57
CA GLY A 117 -12.65 -0.09 -9.54
C GLY A 117 -11.90 1.21 -9.38
N VAL A 118 -12.29 2.20 -10.18
CA VAL A 118 -11.73 3.54 -10.13
C VAL A 118 -12.83 4.57 -10.36
N LEU A 119 -12.72 5.69 -9.65
CA LEU A 119 -13.59 6.84 -9.77
C LEU A 119 -12.80 8.00 -10.39
N ASP A 120 -13.48 8.78 -11.22
CA ASP A 120 -12.96 10.09 -11.64
C ASP A 120 -13.00 11.11 -10.48
N SER A 121 -12.48 12.31 -10.73
CA SER A 121 -12.50 13.42 -9.77
C SER A 121 -13.90 13.84 -9.30
N LYS A 122 -14.97 13.45 -10.01
CA LYS A 122 -16.37 13.73 -9.68
C LYS A 122 -17.05 12.57 -8.94
N GLY A 123 -16.33 11.48 -8.67
CA GLY A 123 -16.87 10.29 -8.03
C GLY A 123 -17.63 9.36 -8.97
N LYS A 124 -17.52 9.54 -10.30
CA LYS A 124 -18.14 8.65 -11.28
C LYS A 124 -17.23 7.46 -11.55
N MET A 125 -17.79 6.25 -11.55
CA MET A 125 -17.09 5.03 -11.97
C MET A 125 -16.59 5.15 -13.42
N ILE A 126 -15.33 4.78 -13.62
CA ILE A 126 -14.72 4.68 -14.95
C ILE A 126 -14.64 3.19 -15.31
N ASP A 127 -15.17 2.83 -16.48
CA ASP A 127 -14.89 1.53 -17.09
C ASP A 127 -13.54 1.61 -17.80
N LEU A 128 -12.46 1.31 -17.07
CA LEU A 128 -11.09 1.43 -17.58
C LEU A 128 -10.88 0.63 -18.87
N ARG A 129 -11.47 -0.57 -18.98
CA ARG A 129 -11.22 -1.44 -20.13
C ARG A 129 -11.83 -0.84 -21.39
N LYS A 130 -13.11 -0.46 -21.29
CA LYS A 130 -13.80 0.22 -22.38
C LYS A 130 -13.10 1.50 -22.79
N GLU A 131 -12.69 2.33 -21.82
CA GLU A 131 -12.01 3.59 -22.12
C GLU A 131 -10.64 3.36 -22.77
N ILE A 132 -9.88 2.34 -22.36
CA ILE A 132 -8.61 1.98 -22.99
C ILE A 132 -8.83 1.43 -24.41
N GLU A 133 -9.88 0.63 -24.63
CA GLU A 133 -10.23 0.12 -25.96
C GLU A 133 -10.63 1.25 -26.92
N GLU A 134 -11.42 2.22 -26.45
CA GLU A 134 -11.92 3.32 -27.27
C GLU A 134 -10.87 4.42 -27.54
N LEU A 135 -9.99 4.71 -26.58
CA LEU A 135 -9.10 5.87 -26.63
C LEU A 135 -7.61 5.51 -26.68
N GLY A 136 -7.25 4.28 -26.29
CA GLY A 136 -5.87 3.90 -26.01
C GLY A 136 -5.40 4.36 -24.62
N GLU A 137 -4.45 3.61 -24.06
CA GLU A 137 -4.00 3.79 -22.68
C GLU A 137 -3.39 5.18 -22.41
N LYS A 138 -2.57 5.67 -23.34
CA LYS A 138 -1.95 7.00 -23.22
C LYS A 138 -3.00 8.11 -23.15
N ALA A 139 -4.03 8.04 -23.99
CA ALA A 139 -5.11 9.02 -23.98
C ALA A 139 -5.95 8.94 -22.71
N VAL A 140 -6.16 7.75 -22.14
CA VAL A 140 -6.84 7.58 -20.84
C VAL A 140 -6.05 8.25 -19.71
N LEU A 141 -4.73 8.07 -19.68
CA LEU A 141 -3.85 8.71 -18.70
C LEU A 141 -3.86 10.25 -18.80
N GLU A 142 -4.02 10.80 -20.01
CA GLU A 142 -4.08 12.25 -20.25
C GLU A 142 -5.48 12.84 -20.01
N LYS A 143 -6.55 12.11 -20.38
CA LYS A 143 -7.95 12.54 -20.29
C LYS A 143 -8.42 12.65 -18.85
N TYR A 144 -8.10 11.66 -18.03
CA TYR A 144 -8.62 11.58 -16.67
C TYR A 144 -7.70 12.30 -15.69
N LYS A 145 -8.24 13.36 -15.10
CA LYS A 145 -7.63 14.07 -13.97
C LYS A 145 -7.49 13.14 -12.74
N PRO A 146 -6.65 13.52 -11.76
CA PRO A 146 -6.52 12.80 -10.49
C PRO A 146 -7.88 12.40 -9.93
N GLY A 147 -8.05 11.12 -9.66
CA GLY A 147 -9.29 10.50 -9.23
C GLY A 147 -9.05 9.62 -8.00
N TYR A 148 -9.76 8.51 -7.92
CA TYR A 148 -9.66 7.60 -6.80
C TYR A 148 -9.63 6.15 -7.24
N ILE A 149 -8.64 5.40 -6.78
CA ILE A 149 -8.66 3.93 -6.88
C ILE A 149 -9.44 3.35 -5.71
N ILE A 150 -10.24 2.33 -6.01
CA ILE A 150 -10.94 1.53 -5.02
C ILE A 150 -10.22 0.18 -4.91
N LEU A 151 -9.65 -0.08 -3.74
CA LEU A 151 -8.96 -1.32 -3.41
C LEU A 151 -9.71 -2.05 -2.30
N GLY A 152 -9.59 -3.37 -2.23
CA GLY A 152 -10.12 -4.17 -1.11
C GLY A 152 -9.43 -3.79 0.19
N ASP A 153 -10.18 -3.73 1.28
CA ASP A 153 -9.61 -3.45 2.59
C ASP A 153 -8.80 -4.65 3.08
N LEU A 154 -7.47 -4.55 2.99
CA LEU A 154 -6.54 -5.59 3.46
C LEU A 154 -6.73 -5.94 4.93
N LEU A 155 -7.26 -5.02 5.74
CA LEU A 155 -7.43 -5.28 7.16
C LEU A 155 -8.76 -5.97 7.50
N LYS A 156 -9.71 -5.99 6.56
CA LYS A 156 -11.06 -6.50 6.81
C LYS A 156 -11.08 -7.99 7.12
N GLU A 157 -10.24 -8.77 6.45
CA GLU A 157 -10.15 -10.23 6.66
C GLU A 157 -9.75 -10.61 8.09
N PHE A 158 -9.13 -9.68 8.82
CA PHE A 158 -8.70 -9.86 10.21
C PHE A 158 -9.74 -9.45 11.25
N GLU A 159 -10.88 -8.88 10.85
CA GLU A 159 -11.98 -8.59 11.78
C GLU A 159 -12.75 -9.84 12.20
N THR A 160 -12.81 -10.85 11.31
CA THR A 160 -13.49 -12.13 11.54
C THR A 160 -12.53 -13.33 11.59
N GLY A 161 -11.23 -13.07 11.42
CA GLY A 161 -10.17 -14.08 11.26
C GLY A 161 -9.03 -13.90 12.25
N PRO A 162 -7.76 -14.09 11.81
CA PRO A 162 -6.59 -13.81 12.64
C PRO A 162 -6.64 -12.38 13.20
N THR A 163 -6.28 -12.18 14.46
CA THR A 163 -6.28 -10.85 15.07
C THR A 163 -4.99 -10.11 14.75
N ILE A 164 -5.07 -8.86 14.29
CA ILE A 164 -3.88 -8.02 14.10
C ILE A 164 -3.24 -7.70 15.46
N ARG A 165 -1.98 -8.11 15.63
CA ARG A 165 -1.18 -7.87 16.83
C ARG A 165 -0.24 -6.69 16.61
N GLY A 166 -0.51 -5.57 17.29
CA GLY A 166 0.35 -4.39 17.21
C GLY A 166 0.08 -3.54 15.97
N ASN A 167 1.11 -2.83 15.51
CA ASN A 167 1.00 -1.89 14.40
C ASN A 167 1.32 -2.58 13.07
N VAL A 168 0.55 -2.25 12.04
CA VAL A 168 0.91 -2.54 10.64
C VAL A 168 2.13 -1.69 10.26
N GLN A 169 3.09 -2.30 9.58
CA GLN A 169 4.37 -1.65 9.25
C GLN A 169 4.57 -1.58 7.73
N ASP A 170 5.08 -0.45 7.26
CA ASP A 170 5.39 -0.19 5.86
C ASP A 170 6.91 -0.20 5.63
N PHE A 171 7.36 -1.16 4.81
CA PHE A 171 8.74 -1.32 4.38
C PHE A 171 8.85 -1.04 2.89
N LYS A 172 9.39 0.14 2.54
CA LYS A 172 9.68 0.49 1.14
C LYS A 172 10.88 -0.30 0.63
N PHE A 173 10.83 -0.78 -0.61
CA PHE A 173 12.02 -1.30 -1.28
C PHE A 173 13.08 -0.20 -1.41
N ALA A 174 14.33 -0.51 -1.04
CA ALA A 174 15.40 0.47 -0.91
C ALA A 174 16.56 0.26 -1.90
N LYS A 175 16.47 -0.72 -2.79
CA LYS A 175 17.49 -0.94 -3.82
C LYS A 175 17.44 0.16 -4.90
N PRO A 176 18.59 0.65 -5.41
CA PRO A 176 18.63 1.76 -6.37
C PRO A 176 17.72 1.61 -7.59
N SER A 177 17.65 0.41 -8.18
CA SER A 177 16.78 0.07 -9.32
C SER A 177 15.28 0.14 -8.98
N LEU A 178 14.93 -0.05 -7.71
CA LEU A 178 13.56 0.00 -7.20
C LEU A 178 13.17 1.40 -6.72
N LEU A 179 14.11 2.35 -6.72
CA LEU A 179 13.93 3.72 -6.24
C LEU A 179 13.65 4.70 -7.39
N GLY A 180 12.76 4.39 -8.32
CA GLY A 180 12.12 5.34 -9.27
C GLY A 180 13.03 6.43 -9.85
N ASN A 181 14.28 6.07 -10.18
CA ASN A 181 15.37 7.02 -10.38
C ASN A 181 15.54 7.48 -11.81
N ASP A 182 15.02 6.74 -12.77
CA ASP A 182 15.30 7.07 -14.16
C ASP A 182 14.42 8.21 -14.63
N ASP A 183 15.10 9.18 -15.24
CA ASP A 183 14.48 10.18 -16.08
C ASP A 183 13.56 9.53 -17.13
N GLU A 184 13.67 8.25 -17.46
CA GLU A 184 12.74 7.54 -18.37
C GLU A 184 11.41 7.12 -17.73
N VAL A 185 11.43 6.52 -16.53
CA VAL A 185 10.19 6.21 -15.77
C VAL A 185 9.42 7.51 -15.46
N GLN A 186 10.14 8.63 -15.31
CA GLN A 186 9.54 9.96 -15.08
C GLN A 186 9.25 10.75 -16.36
N LYS A 187 10.04 10.64 -17.44
CA LYS A 187 9.76 11.26 -18.76
C LYS A 187 8.48 10.72 -19.36
N HIS A 188 8.17 9.45 -19.12
CA HIS A 188 6.89 8.88 -19.51
C HIS A 188 5.72 9.26 -18.59
N LYS A 189 5.95 9.75 -17.36
CA LYS A 189 4.87 9.91 -16.34
C LYS A 189 4.92 11.23 -15.52
N GLN A 190 5.44 12.32 -16.08
CA GLN A 190 5.32 13.73 -15.64
C GLN A 190 5.42 13.99 -14.11
N SER A 191 6.51 13.58 -13.46
CA SER A 191 6.77 13.97 -12.07
C SER A 191 8.07 14.74 -11.93
N ILE A 192 7.97 16.08 -11.84
CA ILE A 192 9.10 16.98 -11.58
C ILE A 192 9.43 16.93 -10.08
N HIS A 193 10.34 16.04 -9.68
CA HIS A 193 10.96 16.12 -8.35
C HIS A 193 12.40 16.65 -8.45
N ASN A 194 12.73 17.60 -7.57
CA ASN A 194 14.02 18.31 -7.51
C ASN A 194 15.21 17.34 -7.27
N SER A 195 16.31 17.48 -8.02
CA SER A 195 17.44 16.52 -8.04
C SER A 195 18.11 16.35 -6.68
N ALA A 196 18.20 17.41 -5.87
CA ALA A 196 18.77 17.35 -4.52
C ALA A 196 17.93 16.50 -3.56
N TYR A 197 16.60 16.55 -3.67
CA TYR A 197 15.71 15.69 -2.88
C TYR A 197 15.87 14.22 -3.27
N LYS A 198 16.10 13.93 -4.57
CA LYS A 198 16.34 12.57 -5.07
C LYS A 198 17.64 11.97 -4.53
N SER A 199 18.75 12.69 -4.66
CA SER A 199 20.05 12.24 -4.14
C SER A 199 20.02 12.03 -2.63
N PHE A 200 19.38 12.96 -1.90
CA PHE A 200 19.18 12.80 -0.45
C PHE A 200 18.33 11.57 -0.12
N ARG A 201 17.20 11.38 -0.83
CA ARG A 201 16.31 10.23 -0.63
C ARG A 201 17.00 8.89 -0.91
N ASN A 202 17.76 8.78 -1.99
CA ASN A 202 18.49 7.55 -2.34
C ASN A 202 19.57 7.22 -1.31
N TYR A 203 20.36 8.22 -0.92
CA TYR A 203 21.32 8.07 0.16
C TYR A 203 20.65 7.61 1.46
N PHE A 204 19.51 8.23 1.78
CA PHE A 204 18.77 7.94 3.01
C PHE A 204 18.19 6.54 3.01
N LEU A 205 17.53 6.11 1.93
CA LEU A 205 16.96 4.77 1.81
C LEU A 205 18.05 3.70 1.73
N GLY A 206 19.15 3.97 1.01
CA GLY A 206 20.31 3.07 0.96
C GLY A 206 21.06 2.95 2.30
N SER A 207 20.83 3.86 3.25
CA SER A 207 21.43 3.80 4.59
C SER A 207 20.77 2.79 5.54
N SER A 208 19.74 2.06 5.09
CA SER A 208 19.03 1.06 5.89
C SER A 208 19.84 -0.21 6.20
N GLY A 209 20.94 -0.43 5.46
CA GLY A 209 21.76 -1.63 5.59
C GLY A 209 21.06 -2.94 5.17
N CYS A 210 19.94 -2.85 4.46
CA CYS A 210 19.21 -3.98 3.86
C CYS A 210 18.40 -3.52 2.65
N SER A 211 17.78 -4.43 1.90
CA SER A 211 16.98 -4.08 0.72
C SER A 211 15.65 -3.35 1.02
N PHE A 212 15.37 -3.02 2.29
CA PHE A 212 14.15 -2.36 2.73
C PHE A 212 14.45 -1.12 3.57
N ALA A 213 13.48 -0.21 3.66
CA ALA A 213 13.52 0.94 4.54
C ALA A 213 12.18 1.07 5.28
N HIS A 214 12.21 0.92 6.61
CA HIS A 214 11.05 1.11 7.46
C HIS A 214 10.69 2.60 7.53
N GLN A 215 9.53 2.96 6.97
CA GLN A 215 9.16 4.38 6.81
C GLN A 215 8.77 5.06 8.12
N GLY A 216 8.39 4.29 9.16
CA GLY A 216 7.93 4.80 10.45
C GLY A 216 6.66 5.69 10.35
N PRO A 217 5.97 5.97 11.47
CA PRO A 217 4.83 6.88 11.45
C PRO A 217 5.30 8.34 11.33
N ILE A 218 4.84 9.06 10.31
CA ILE A 218 4.99 10.52 10.23
C ILE A 218 3.85 11.16 11.02
N LYS A 219 4.16 11.81 12.15
CA LYS A 219 3.17 12.54 12.95
C LYS A 219 3.53 14.03 13.02
N GLY A 220 2.65 14.92 12.54
CA GLY A 220 2.69 16.36 12.83
C GLY A 220 3.05 17.30 11.68
N GLY A 221 2.84 18.61 11.91
CA GLY A 221 3.04 19.72 10.95
C GLY A 221 4.50 20.16 10.76
N TRP A 222 4.71 21.28 10.05
CA TRP A 222 6.03 21.67 9.49
C TRP A 222 7.17 21.85 10.51
N THR A 223 6.91 22.32 11.73
CA THR A 223 7.92 22.43 12.80
C THR A 223 8.40 21.07 13.30
N MET A 224 7.59 20.03 13.13
CA MET A 224 7.96 18.64 13.39
C MET A 224 8.73 18.01 12.22
N TRP A 225 8.88 18.67 11.06
CA TRP A 225 9.51 18.07 9.88
C TRP A 225 10.98 17.70 10.10
N ILE A 226 11.77 18.55 10.77
CA ILE A 226 13.19 18.27 11.06
C ILE A 226 13.28 17.08 12.03
N ILE A 227 12.50 17.11 13.12
CA ILE A 227 12.45 16.04 14.13
C ILE A 227 11.96 14.72 13.50
N ASN A 228 10.93 14.78 12.65
CA ASN A 228 10.39 13.62 11.95
C ASN A 228 11.37 13.07 10.91
N SER A 229 12.15 13.92 10.24
CA SER A 229 13.19 13.51 9.31
C SER A 229 14.32 12.79 10.05
N ILE A 230 14.75 13.30 11.20
CA ILE A 230 15.75 12.64 12.05
C ILE A 230 15.21 11.30 12.59
N ARG A 231 13.97 11.25 13.09
CA ARG A 231 13.33 10.00 13.54
C ARG A 231 13.21 8.99 12.41
N ARG A 232 12.85 9.44 11.20
CA ARG A 232 12.77 8.60 10.01
C ARG A 232 14.15 8.04 9.64
N PHE A 233 15.21 8.82 9.82
CA PHE A 233 16.58 8.34 9.60
C PHE A 233 16.95 7.19 10.53
N PHE A 234 16.67 7.37 11.82
CA PHE A 234 16.90 6.31 12.81
C PHE A 234 16.02 5.09 12.54
N SER A 235 14.75 5.28 12.16
CA SER A 235 13.86 4.19 11.73
C SER A 235 14.45 3.40 10.56
N ILE A 236 14.98 4.10 9.55
CA ILE A 236 15.57 3.48 8.38
C ILE A 236 16.86 2.76 8.73
N ARG A 237 17.77 3.37 9.47
CA ARG A 237 18.99 2.70 9.97
C ARG A 237 18.69 1.46 10.82
N ASN A 238 17.57 1.49 11.54
CA ASN A 238 17.14 0.37 12.37
C ASN A 238 16.25 -0.64 11.61
N THR A 239 16.05 -0.50 10.30
CA THR A 239 15.12 -1.35 9.52
C THR A 239 15.40 -2.84 9.74
N LYS A 240 16.67 -3.27 9.65
CA LYS A 240 17.04 -4.67 9.88
C LYS A 240 16.71 -5.15 11.30
N SER A 241 16.85 -4.28 12.31
CA SER A 241 16.46 -4.60 13.69
C SER A 241 14.94 -4.69 13.83
N GLU A 242 14.18 -3.78 13.23
CA GLU A 242 12.71 -3.82 13.24
C GLU A 242 12.16 -5.06 12.53
N LEU A 243 12.75 -5.46 11.39
CA LEU A 243 12.44 -6.72 10.73
C LEU A 243 12.68 -7.92 11.66
N ARG A 244 13.83 -7.97 12.35
CA ARG A 244 14.15 -9.06 13.29
C ARG A 244 13.17 -9.14 14.46
N LYS A 245 12.75 -8.00 15.04
CA LYS A 245 11.76 -7.96 16.12
C LYS A 245 10.44 -8.63 15.75
N ASN A 246 10.04 -8.55 14.48
CA ASN A 246 8.84 -9.23 14.00
C ASN A 246 8.96 -10.76 14.05
N PHE A 247 10.18 -11.31 13.96
CA PHE A 247 10.46 -12.75 13.91
C PHE A 247 10.82 -13.34 15.27
N GLU A 248 11.34 -12.54 16.20
CA GLU A 248 11.79 -12.98 17.52
C GLU A 248 10.71 -13.72 18.32
N ASN A 249 9.46 -13.25 18.21
CA ASN A 249 8.32 -13.83 18.92
C ASN A 249 7.69 -15.03 18.20
N MET A 250 8.22 -15.44 17.05
CA MET A 250 7.67 -16.57 16.27
C MET A 250 8.31 -17.89 16.66
N GLU A 251 7.53 -18.93 16.80
CA GLU A 251 8.00 -20.29 17.03
C GLU A 251 8.47 -20.96 15.73
N VAL A 252 9.25 -22.04 15.86
CA VAL A 252 9.82 -22.78 14.71
C VAL A 252 8.77 -23.15 13.63
N PRO A 253 7.56 -23.65 13.98
CA PRO A 253 6.53 -23.93 12.98
C PRO A 253 6.03 -22.67 12.25
N GLU A 254 5.96 -21.53 12.93
CA GLU A 254 5.49 -20.26 12.40
C GLU A 254 6.52 -19.66 11.45
N LEU A 255 7.80 -19.66 11.86
CA LEU A 255 8.92 -19.27 10.99
C LEU A 255 8.95 -20.13 9.73
N THR A 256 8.75 -21.45 9.85
CA THR A 256 8.69 -22.36 8.71
C THR A 256 7.57 -22.00 7.73
N GLN A 257 6.37 -21.70 8.26
CA GLN A 257 5.23 -21.31 7.45
C GLN A 257 5.46 -19.97 6.73
N ASN A 258 5.98 -18.95 7.44
CA ASN A 258 6.28 -17.64 6.86
C ASN A 258 7.38 -17.73 5.79
N ILE A 259 8.45 -18.49 6.03
CA ILE A 259 9.50 -18.74 5.04
C ILE A 259 8.91 -19.36 3.77
N ARG A 260 8.03 -20.36 3.91
CA ARG A 260 7.36 -20.98 2.75
C ARG A 260 6.47 -19.99 2.01
N SER A 261 5.75 -19.13 2.73
CA SER A 261 4.93 -18.07 2.12
C SER A 261 5.80 -17.08 1.32
N LEU A 262 6.91 -16.63 1.90
CA LEU A 262 7.87 -15.74 1.24
C LEU A 262 8.52 -16.37 0.01
N ILE A 263 8.82 -17.68 0.02
CA ILE A 263 9.33 -18.38 -1.17
C ILE A 263 8.30 -18.34 -2.30
N LYS A 264 7.01 -18.58 -1.99
CA LYS A 264 5.93 -18.47 -2.97
C LYS A 264 5.79 -17.04 -3.48
N PHE A 265 5.92 -16.04 -2.60
CA PHE A 265 5.85 -14.63 -2.99
C PHE A 265 7.01 -14.25 -3.92
N LYS A 266 8.24 -14.65 -3.59
CA LYS A 266 9.41 -14.46 -4.45
C LYS A 266 9.21 -15.05 -5.84
N ASN A 267 8.69 -16.28 -5.92
CA ASN A 267 8.42 -16.92 -7.21
C ASN A 267 7.32 -16.18 -7.98
N ALA A 268 6.25 -15.74 -7.29
CA ALA A 268 5.22 -14.93 -7.92
C ALA A 268 5.74 -13.61 -8.48
N ILE A 269 6.73 -12.96 -7.84
CA ILE A 269 7.40 -11.78 -8.40
C ILE A 269 8.15 -12.13 -9.69
N ARG A 270 8.91 -13.24 -9.71
CA ARG A 270 9.68 -13.67 -10.89
C ARG A 270 8.79 -14.11 -12.06
N ASP A 271 7.66 -14.71 -11.76
CA ASP A 271 6.71 -15.21 -12.76
C ASP A 271 5.73 -14.12 -13.22
N SER A 272 5.73 -12.95 -12.56
CA SER A 272 4.85 -11.83 -12.90
C SER A 272 5.24 -11.14 -14.20
N ASN A 273 4.26 -10.60 -14.91
CA ASN A 273 4.49 -9.66 -16.00
C ASN A 273 4.48 -8.21 -15.52
N PHE A 274 4.50 -7.96 -14.21
CA PHE A 274 4.42 -6.63 -13.61
C PHE A 274 5.54 -6.41 -12.60
N THR A 275 6.01 -5.17 -12.53
CA THR A 275 6.94 -4.68 -11.50
C THR A 275 6.56 -3.25 -11.14
N SER A 276 7.17 -2.68 -10.10
CA SER A 276 6.91 -1.30 -9.70
C SER A 276 8.11 -0.63 -9.06
N ALA A 277 8.44 0.58 -9.50
CA ALA A 277 9.31 1.40 -8.68
C ALA A 277 8.54 1.92 -7.46
N ASP A 278 9.27 2.27 -6.40
CA ASP A 278 8.75 2.98 -5.25
C ASP A 278 7.61 2.30 -4.48
N SER A 279 7.40 1.00 -4.72
CA SER A 279 6.43 0.18 -4.01
C SER A 279 6.91 -0.18 -2.60
N SER A 280 5.98 -0.71 -1.82
CA SER A 280 6.19 -1.06 -0.42
C SER A 280 5.66 -2.45 -0.10
N LEU A 281 6.24 -3.07 0.93
CA LEU A 281 5.68 -4.23 1.61
C LEU A 281 5.00 -3.79 2.89
N LEU A 282 3.71 -4.06 2.97
CA LEU A 282 2.90 -3.92 4.16
C LEU A 282 2.98 -5.20 4.99
N PHE A 283 3.56 -5.10 6.18
CA PHE A 283 3.67 -6.18 7.16
C PHE A 283 2.50 -6.08 8.14
N ILE A 284 1.69 -7.12 8.16
CA ILE A 284 0.51 -7.22 9.01
C ILE A 284 0.77 -8.36 10.02
N PRO A 285 1.31 -8.03 11.21
CA PRO A 285 1.50 -9.01 12.27
C PRO A 285 0.15 -9.52 12.77
N THR A 286 -0.05 -10.83 12.77
CA THR A 286 -1.31 -11.49 13.12
C THR A 286 -1.12 -12.58 14.16
N THR A 287 -2.18 -12.86 14.90
CA THR A 287 -2.27 -14.00 15.81
C THR A 287 -3.49 -14.86 15.50
N THR A 288 -3.32 -16.17 15.61
CA THR A 288 -4.43 -17.13 15.57
C THR A 288 -4.37 -18.01 16.81
N THR A 289 -5.52 -18.33 17.39
CA THR A 289 -5.59 -19.30 18.49
C THR A 289 -6.10 -20.62 17.94
N ARG A 290 -5.28 -21.68 18.02
CA ARG A 290 -5.68 -23.03 17.62
C ARG A 290 -5.37 -24.01 18.74
N ASN A 291 -6.39 -24.72 19.22
CA ASN A 291 -6.29 -25.67 20.33
C ASN A 291 -5.64 -25.04 21.59
N GLY A 292 -6.08 -23.83 21.95
CA GLY A 292 -5.58 -23.09 23.12
C GLY A 292 -4.16 -22.53 22.97
N ARG A 293 -3.46 -22.76 21.85
CA ARG A 293 -2.13 -22.19 21.57
C ARG A 293 -2.26 -20.97 20.67
N VAL A 294 -1.68 -19.86 21.11
CA VAL A 294 -1.50 -18.65 20.30
C VAL A 294 -0.39 -18.90 19.30
N ARG A 295 -0.67 -18.66 18.02
CA ARG A 295 0.30 -18.72 16.94
C ARG A 295 0.52 -17.35 16.33
N ASN A 296 1.77 -16.91 16.24
CA ASN A 296 2.14 -15.64 15.60
C ASN A 296 2.42 -15.85 14.11
N ASN A 297 2.00 -14.91 13.27
CA ASN A 297 2.23 -14.93 11.84
C ASN A 297 2.43 -13.50 11.33
N ILE A 298 3.01 -13.33 10.14
CA ILE A 298 3.02 -12.03 9.45
C ILE A 298 2.44 -12.24 8.07
N GLU A 299 1.34 -11.54 7.79
CA GLU A 299 0.86 -11.43 6.43
C GLU A 299 1.61 -10.30 5.72
N ILE A 300 2.12 -10.57 4.52
CA ILE A 300 2.88 -9.60 3.74
C ILE A 300 2.11 -9.31 2.46
N ARG A 301 1.86 -8.03 2.22
CA ARG A 301 1.17 -7.53 1.02
C ARG A 301 2.04 -6.48 0.34
N MET A 302 2.09 -6.48 -0.98
CA MET A 302 2.72 -5.44 -1.77
C MET A 302 1.70 -4.35 -2.12
N ILE A 303 2.11 -3.09 -1.94
CA ILE A 303 1.27 -1.92 -2.17
C ILE A 303 2.05 -0.85 -2.96
N ASP A 304 1.33 0.21 -3.36
CA ASP A 304 1.84 1.38 -4.08
C ASP A 304 2.40 1.08 -5.47
N PHE A 305 1.50 0.80 -6.41
CA PHE A 305 1.82 0.58 -7.83
C PHE A 305 1.70 1.86 -8.68
N SER A 306 1.87 3.04 -8.08
CA SER A 306 1.81 4.31 -8.82
C SER A 306 2.87 4.39 -9.92
N HIS A 307 4.02 3.73 -9.73
CA HIS A 307 5.07 3.56 -10.74
C HIS A 307 5.15 2.10 -11.23
N GLY A 308 3.99 1.44 -11.29
CA GLY A 308 3.86 0.11 -11.87
C GLY A 308 4.11 0.12 -13.38
N MET A 309 4.67 -0.99 -13.86
CA MET A 309 5.13 -1.21 -15.23
C MET A 309 4.79 -2.65 -15.63
N ARG A 310 4.51 -2.86 -16.92
CA ARG A 310 4.27 -4.19 -17.49
C ARG A 310 5.41 -4.60 -18.42
N LYS A 311 5.71 -5.91 -18.42
CA LYS A 311 6.66 -6.50 -19.35
C LYS A 311 6.24 -6.23 -20.80
N GLY A 312 7.18 -5.75 -21.61
CA GLY A 312 6.95 -5.41 -23.02
C GLY A 312 6.47 -3.99 -23.29
N GLU A 313 6.36 -3.12 -22.27
CA GLU A 313 6.06 -1.68 -22.46
C GLU A 313 7.23 -0.87 -23.03
N GLY A 314 8.35 -1.52 -23.37
CA GLY A 314 9.54 -0.85 -23.93
C GLY A 314 10.26 0.06 -22.92
N ILE A 315 10.05 -0.14 -21.62
CA ILE A 315 10.76 0.58 -20.58
C ILE A 315 11.98 -0.23 -20.15
N ASP A 316 13.16 0.38 -20.27
CA ASP A 316 14.42 -0.23 -19.87
C ASP A 316 14.44 -0.53 -18.36
N GLY A 317 15.07 -1.65 -17.99
CA GLY A 317 15.25 -2.03 -16.58
C GLY A 317 14.14 -2.89 -15.96
N PHE A 318 13.09 -3.28 -16.70
CA PHE A 318 12.03 -4.17 -16.16
C PHE A 318 12.59 -5.45 -15.51
N ASP A 319 13.40 -6.22 -16.24
CA ASP A 319 13.92 -7.50 -15.76
C ASP A 319 14.87 -7.30 -14.56
N GLN A 320 15.66 -6.21 -14.56
CA GLN A 320 16.53 -5.86 -13.44
C GLN A 320 15.72 -5.50 -12.19
N MET A 321 14.65 -4.70 -12.31
CA MET A 321 13.76 -4.36 -11.21
C MET A 321 13.06 -5.60 -10.66
N GLN A 322 12.54 -6.46 -11.53
CA GLN A 322 11.91 -7.71 -11.14
C GLN A 322 12.88 -8.59 -10.33
N GLU A 323 14.10 -8.78 -10.82
CA GLU A 323 15.10 -9.59 -10.12
C GLU A 323 15.57 -8.93 -8.82
N ASP A 324 15.67 -7.60 -8.77
CA ASP A 324 16.00 -6.88 -7.56
C ASP A 324 14.91 -6.97 -6.48
N MET A 325 13.63 -6.94 -6.86
CA MET A 325 12.53 -7.22 -5.95
C MET A 325 12.61 -8.65 -5.41
N ALA A 326 12.79 -9.64 -6.30
CA ALA A 326 12.90 -11.04 -5.91
C ALA A 326 14.09 -11.27 -4.94
N ASN A 327 15.23 -10.63 -5.21
CA ASN A 327 16.40 -10.69 -4.35
C ASN A 327 16.18 -9.97 -3.01
N SER A 328 15.39 -8.90 -2.98
CA SER A 328 14.99 -8.24 -1.74
C SER A 328 14.14 -9.18 -0.87
N ILE A 329 13.19 -9.91 -1.48
CA ILE A 329 12.43 -10.96 -0.77
C ILE A 329 13.35 -12.11 -0.32
N GLN A 330 14.36 -12.48 -1.11
CA GLN A 330 15.36 -13.47 -0.70
C GLN A 330 16.13 -13.03 0.55
N GLU A 331 16.54 -11.77 0.64
CA GLU A 331 17.19 -11.23 1.84
C GLU A 331 16.27 -11.35 3.06
N LEU A 332 14.98 -11.04 2.91
CA LEU A 332 13.99 -11.20 3.97
C LEU A 332 13.83 -12.67 4.42
N ILE A 333 13.86 -13.61 3.48
CA ILE A 333 13.86 -15.06 3.77
C ILE A 333 15.08 -15.43 4.60
N GLU A 334 16.28 -14.93 4.25
CA GLU A 334 17.50 -15.21 5.02
C GLU A 334 17.45 -14.63 6.42
N LEU A 335 16.95 -13.40 6.60
CA LEU A 335 16.76 -12.82 7.94
C LEU A 335 15.83 -13.67 8.81
N MET A 336 14.77 -14.23 8.23
CA MET A 336 13.85 -15.12 8.95
C MET A 336 14.48 -16.49 9.24
N ARG A 337 15.33 -17.00 8.34
CA ARG A 337 16.11 -18.24 8.54
C ARG A 337 17.13 -18.09 9.67
N GLU A 338 17.77 -16.94 9.83
CA GLU A 338 18.65 -16.66 10.96
C GLU A 338 17.89 -16.86 12.29
N SER A 339 16.68 -16.32 12.42
CA SER A 339 15.81 -16.52 13.59
C SER A 339 15.44 -17.99 13.80
N TYR A 340 15.11 -18.72 12.73
CA TYR A 340 14.82 -20.15 12.78
C TYR A 340 16.00 -20.98 13.32
N LEU A 341 17.21 -20.72 12.80
CA LEU A 341 18.43 -21.42 13.22
C LEU A 341 18.78 -21.12 14.68
N SER A 342 18.64 -19.86 15.10
CA SER A 342 18.86 -19.44 16.49
C SER A 342 17.94 -20.21 17.48
N LYS A 343 16.65 -20.34 17.16
CA LYS A 343 15.69 -21.06 18.01
C LYS A 343 15.95 -22.57 18.04
N THR A 344 16.16 -23.19 16.88
CA THR A 344 16.44 -24.64 16.81
C THR A 344 17.73 -25.04 17.51
N ASN A 345 18.77 -24.21 17.45
CA ASN A 345 20.04 -24.46 18.16
C ASN A 345 19.90 -24.29 19.68
N SER A 346 19.10 -23.32 20.14
CA SER A 346 18.79 -23.14 21.57
C SER A 346 18.08 -24.36 22.13
N THR A 347 17.08 -24.90 21.42
CA THR A 347 16.38 -26.13 21.80
C THR A 347 17.34 -27.32 21.89
N LYS A 348 18.22 -27.52 20.91
CA LYS A 348 19.22 -28.60 20.93
C LYS A 348 20.20 -28.52 22.10
N ARG A 349 20.59 -27.31 22.51
CA ARG A 349 21.46 -27.11 23.69
C ARG A 349 20.76 -27.47 25.00
N MET A 350 19.47 -27.17 25.14
CA MET A 350 18.71 -27.57 26.33
C MET A 350 18.66 -29.09 26.49
N TYR A 351 18.39 -29.84 25.42
CA TYR A 351 18.34 -31.31 25.45
C TYR A 351 19.69 -32.02 25.65
N ARG A 352 20.83 -31.31 25.49
CA ARG A 352 22.15 -31.88 25.78
C ARG A 352 22.59 -31.69 27.24
N ASN A 353 21.92 -30.80 27.97
CA ASN A 353 22.24 -30.45 29.36
C ASN A 353 21.24 -31.05 30.36
N THR A 354 20.29 -31.85 29.87
CA THR A 354 19.36 -32.72 30.62
C THR A 354 19.73 -34.15 30.34
#